data_AF-A0A8U1H7C4-F1
#
_entry.id   AF-A0A8U1H7C4-F1
#
_cell.length_a   1.000
_cell.length_b   1.000
_cell.length_c   1.000
_cell.angle_alpha   90.00
_cell.angle_beta   90.00
_cell.angle_gamma   90.00
#
_symmetry.space_group_name_H-M   'P 1'
#
loop_
_entity.id
_entity.type
_entity.pdbx_description
1 polymer ?
#
loop_
_entity_poly.entity_id
_entity_poly.type
_entity_poly.pdbx_seq_one_letter_code
_entity_poly.pdbx_strand_id
1 'polypeptide(L)'
;MATIGDFDPLNSTVPATKIELTVSCRNLLDMDTFSKSDPVVVLYVQGIGTKEWREFGRTEVIDNTLNPDFVRKFVLDFFFEEKQNLRFDVYNVDTRSSNISKHKDFLGQMFCTLGEIIGSTGSRLERTLSGIPGKKCGNIIFTAEELSNCRDIATMQLCANKLDKKDFFGKSDPFLVFYRSNEDGTFTICHKTEVIKNTLNPVWQPFTIPVRALCNGDYDRTVKVDVYDWDRNGSHDFIGEFTTSYREFSRGQSQFNVYEVLNHKKKGKKKKYVNSGTVTLLSFKVESEYTFVDFIRGGTQLNFTVAIDFTASNGNPSQPTSLHYMSPYQMNAYAMALKAVGEIIQDYDSDKMFPAYGFGAKLPPDGKISHAFPLNSNSENPNCVGIEGVLEAYFQSLRTVQLYGPTNFAPVINQVAR
;
A
#
# COMPACT_ATOMS: atom_id res chain seq x y z
N MET A 1 5.20 -0.69 -30.66
CA MET A 1 6.14 -1.26 -29.67
C MET A 1 6.25 -0.25 -28.55
N ALA A 2 5.61 -0.51 -27.41
CA ALA A 2 5.76 0.33 -26.23
C ALA A 2 7.14 0.05 -25.62
N THR A 3 7.96 1.07 -25.50
CA THR A 3 9.25 0.99 -24.81
C THR A 3 8.99 0.84 -23.32
N ILE A 4 9.56 -0.22 -22.75
CA ILE A 4 9.66 -0.49 -21.32
C ILE A 4 10.33 0.73 -20.69
N GLY A 5 9.64 1.38 -19.75
CA GLY A 5 10.20 2.50 -19.00
C GLY A 5 11.40 2.01 -18.17
N ASP A 6 12.51 2.75 -18.26
CA ASP A 6 13.71 2.48 -17.49
C ASP A 6 13.41 2.49 -15.98
N PHE A 7 13.72 1.38 -15.33
CA PHE A 7 13.61 1.18 -13.89
C PHE A 7 14.75 1.98 -13.21
N ASP A 8 14.41 3.01 -12.43
CA ASP A 8 15.38 3.79 -11.65
C ASP A 8 15.55 3.19 -10.24
N PRO A 9 16.68 2.50 -9.95
CA PRO A 9 16.90 1.81 -8.68
C PRO A 9 17.22 2.76 -7.51
N LEU A 10 17.38 4.07 -7.73
CA LEU A 10 17.71 5.04 -6.67
C LEU A 10 16.48 5.63 -5.97
N ASN A 11 15.28 5.32 -6.46
CA ASN A 11 14.00 5.74 -5.88
C ASN A 11 13.09 4.55 -5.52
N SER A 12 13.65 3.36 -5.26
CA SER A 12 12.90 2.24 -4.71
C SER A 12 12.60 2.49 -3.23
N THR A 13 11.78 3.50 -2.92
CA THR A 13 11.03 3.49 -1.66
C THR A 13 10.17 2.24 -1.72
N VAL A 14 10.49 1.23 -0.90
CA VAL A 14 9.57 0.13 -0.62
C VAL A 14 8.22 0.79 -0.32
N PRO A 15 7.16 0.50 -1.08
CA PRO A 15 5.88 1.18 -0.93
C PRO A 15 5.27 0.82 0.42
N ALA A 16 5.65 1.61 1.43
CA ALA A 16 5.25 1.45 2.80
C ALA A 16 4.37 2.64 3.20
N THR A 17 3.25 2.33 3.82
CA THR A 17 2.33 3.33 4.33
C THR A 17 2.52 3.46 5.85
N LYS A 18 2.45 4.68 6.41
CA LYS A 18 2.41 4.84 7.86
C LYS A 18 1.00 4.67 8.39
N ILE A 19 0.82 3.82 9.39
CA ILE A 19 -0.45 3.55 10.07
C ILE A 19 -0.35 4.07 11.50
N GLU A 20 -1.30 4.91 11.89
CA GLU A 20 -1.58 5.27 13.27
C GLU A 20 -2.57 4.28 13.86
N LEU A 21 -2.17 3.64 14.97
CA LEU A 21 -2.98 2.70 15.72
C LEU A 21 -3.46 3.34 17.01
N THR A 22 -4.78 3.49 17.11
CA THR A 22 -5.49 3.82 18.35
C THR A 22 -5.83 2.55 19.11
N VAL A 23 -5.64 2.58 20.43
CA VAL A 23 -5.98 1.47 21.33
C VAL A 23 -6.94 1.93 22.41
N SER A 24 -7.91 1.09 22.76
CA SER A 24 -8.72 1.23 23.97
C SER A 24 -9.06 -0.14 24.55
N CYS A 25 -9.42 -0.19 25.83
CA CYS A 25 -9.84 -1.43 26.48
C CYS A 25 -11.20 -1.27 27.14
N ARG A 26 -11.93 -2.37 27.32
CA ARG A 26 -13.23 -2.41 27.99
C ARG A 26 -13.31 -3.59 28.95
N ASN A 27 -13.95 -3.37 30.09
CA ASN A 27 -14.20 -4.40 31.12
C ASN A 27 -12.93 -5.13 31.54
N LEU A 28 -11.82 -4.41 31.73
CA LEU A 28 -10.56 -4.98 32.21
C LEU A 28 -10.77 -5.70 33.54
N LEU A 29 -9.93 -6.71 33.79
CA LEU A 29 -9.92 -7.42 35.06
C LEU A 29 -9.60 -6.46 36.20
N ASP A 30 -10.49 -6.40 37.19
CA ASP A 30 -10.25 -5.64 38.42
C ASP A 30 -9.35 -6.46 39.36
N MET A 31 -8.15 -5.95 39.61
CA MET A 31 -7.15 -6.60 40.46
C MET A 31 -7.06 -5.96 41.86
N ASP A 32 -7.74 -4.82 42.08
CA ASP A 32 -7.59 -4.01 43.28
C ASP A 32 -8.83 -4.12 44.21
N THR A 33 -8.59 -4.28 45.51
CA THR A 33 -9.67 -4.53 46.49
C THR A 33 -10.42 -3.24 46.88
N PHE A 34 -9.81 -2.07 46.66
CA PHE A 34 -10.31 -0.77 47.13
C PHE A 34 -10.25 0.36 46.07
N SER A 35 -9.74 0.07 44.88
CA SER A 35 -9.68 0.96 43.71
C SER A 35 -9.90 0.12 42.44
N LYS A 36 -10.01 0.77 41.27
CA LYS A 36 -9.90 0.08 39.98
C LYS A 36 -8.44 0.12 39.52
N SER A 37 -8.14 -0.66 38.49
CA SER A 37 -6.82 -0.68 37.86
C SER A 37 -6.43 0.64 37.18
N ASP A 38 -5.11 0.84 37.08
CA ASP A 38 -4.40 1.91 36.39
C ASP A 38 -3.75 1.34 35.10
N PRO A 39 -4.52 1.08 34.03
CA PRO A 39 -4.05 0.33 32.88
C PRO A 39 -3.02 1.05 32.02
N VAL A 40 -2.08 0.27 31.47
CA VAL A 40 -1.17 0.63 30.39
C VAL A 40 -1.10 -0.49 29.36
N VAL A 41 -0.98 -0.15 28.08
CA VAL A 41 -0.77 -1.13 26.99
C VAL A 41 0.66 -1.03 26.48
N VAL A 42 1.33 -2.18 26.40
CA VAL A 42 2.67 -2.34 25.83
C VAL A 42 2.56 -3.08 24.51
N LEU A 43 3.00 -2.45 23.42
CA LEU A 43 3.06 -3.07 22.11
C LEU A 43 4.45 -3.70 21.91
N TYR A 44 4.46 -4.94 21.45
CA TYR A 44 5.63 -5.65 20.96
C TYR A 44 5.45 -5.98 19.48
N VAL A 45 6.54 -5.83 18.72
CA VAL A 45 6.62 -6.23 17.31
C VAL A 45 7.57 -7.42 17.19
N GLN A 46 7.25 -8.34 16.28
CA GLN A 46 8.12 -9.48 16.01
C GLN A 46 9.14 -9.15 14.90
N GLY A 47 10.42 -9.40 15.15
CA GLY A 47 11.48 -9.18 14.16
C GLY A 47 11.37 -10.12 12.95
N ILE A 48 11.56 -9.57 11.74
CA ILE A 48 11.58 -10.32 10.49
C ILE A 48 12.74 -11.33 10.55
N GLY A 49 12.43 -12.62 10.40
CA GLY A 49 13.40 -13.72 10.38
C GLY A 49 13.83 -14.28 11.74
N THR A 50 13.93 -13.48 12.81
CA THR A 50 14.41 -13.97 14.13
C THR A 50 13.29 -14.52 15.01
N LYS A 51 12.02 -14.21 14.70
CA LYS A 51 10.84 -14.51 15.54
C LYS A 51 10.91 -13.92 16.97
N GLU A 52 11.86 -13.05 17.25
CA GLU A 52 12.01 -12.40 18.55
C GLU A 52 11.03 -11.25 18.72
N TRP A 53 10.44 -11.14 19.91
CA TRP A 53 9.56 -10.04 20.28
C TRP A 53 10.37 -8.87 20.86
N ARG A 54 10.15 -7.67 20.34
CA ARG A 54 10.79 -6.44 20.82
C ARG A 54 9.74 -5.44 21.22
N GLU A 55 9.93 -4.79 22.36
CA GLU A 55 9.04 -3.71 22.79
C GLU A 55 9.13 -2.56 21.79
N PHE A 56 7.99 -2.20 21.21
CA PHE A 56 7.87 -1.08 20.29
C PHE A 56 7.58 0.23 21.04
N GLY A 57 6.69 0.16 22.03
CA GLY A 57 6.35 1.30 22.87
C GLY A 57 5.22 0.99 23.84
N ARG A 58 4.86 2.00 24.63
CA ARG A 58 3.80 1.94 25.65
C ARG A 58 2.85 3.12 25.50
N THR A 59 1.58 2.92 25.82
CA THR A 59 0.63 4.03 26.03
C THR A 59 0.98 4.80 27.30
N GLU A 60 0.29 5.90 27.56
CA GLU A 60 0.18 6.46 28.90
C GLU A 60 -0.57 5.50 29.86
N VAL A 61 -0.41 5.75 31.16
CA VAL A 61 -1.18 5.12 32.23
C VAL A 61 -2.45 5.96 32.44
N ILE A 62 -3.60 5.31 32.60
CA ILE A 62 -4.86 5.99 32.92
C ILE A 62 -5.33 5.53 34.29
N ASP A 63 -5.46 6.45 35.23
CA ASP A 63 -5.76 6.10 36.62
C ASP A 63 -7.22 5.64 36.80
N ASN A 64 -7.39 4.60 37.63
CA ASN A 64 -8.65 4.15 38.23
C ASN A 64 -9.77 3.88 37.22
N THR A 65 -9.48 3.10 36.17
CA THR A 65 -10.44 2.73 35.13
C THR A 65 -10.30 1.30 34.63
N LEU A 66 -11.43 0.65 34.37
CA LEU A 66 -11.50 -0.64 33.66
C LEU A 66 -11.83 -0.48 32.17
N ASN A 67 -12.03 0.78 31.72
CA ASN A 67 -12.44 1.12 30.35
C ASN A 67 -11.58 2.26 29.79
N PRO A 68 -10.24 2.10 29.71
CA PRO A 68 -9.36 3.16 29.24
C PRO A 68 -9.53 3.44 27.74
N ASP A 69 -9.47 4.72 27.38
CA ASP A 69 -9.31 5.21 26.01
C ASP A 69 -7.97 5.96 25.92
N PHE A 70 -6.99 5.38 25.23
CA PHE A 70 -5.64 5.93 25.19
C PHE A 70 -5.48 7.00 24.10
N VAL A 71 -4.88 8.12 24.49
CA VAL A 71 -4.51 9.24 23.64
C VAL A 71 -3.25 8.90 22.84
N ARG A 72 -2.23 8.30 23.46
CA ARG A 72 -0.99 7.97 22.75
C ARG A 72 -1.26 6.89 21.71
N LYS A 73 -0.83 7.17 20.48
CA LYS A 73 -0.97 6.28 19.32
C LYS A 73 0.35 5.57 19.02
N PHE A 74 0.25 4.38 18.42
CA PHE A 74 1.42 3.71 17.85
C PHE A 74 1.48 3.99 16.36
N VAL A 75 2.63 4.46 15.88
CA VAL A 75 2.84 4.75 14.45
C VAL A 75 3.74 3.68 13.85
N LEU A 76 3.20 2.84 12.97
CA LEU A 76 3.87 1.70 12.37
C LEU A 76 4.01 1.90 10.85
N ASP A 77 5.10 1.41 10.26
CA ASP A 77 5.19 1.25 8.81
C ASP A 77 4.44 -0.04 8.42
N PHE A 78 3.55 0.04 7.44
CA PHE A 78 2.76 -1.06 6.90
C PHE A 78 3.32 -1.51 5.56
N PHE A 79 3.58 -2.81 5.47
CA PHE A 79 4.07 -3.51 4.28
C PHE A 79 3.07 -4.62 3.94
N PHE A 80 2.38 -4.48 2.81
CA PHE A 80 1.34 -5.44 2.42
C PHE A 80 1.89 -6.85 2.23
N GLU A 81 3.10 -6.96 1.70
CA GLU A 81 3.80 -8.20 1.40
C GLU A 81 4.41 -8.89 2.62
N GLU A 82 4.26 -8.33 3.82
CA GLU A 82 4.83 -8.87 5.05
C GLU A 82 3.77 -9.25 6.08
N LYS A 83 3.98 -10.39 6.72
CA LYS A 83 3.23 -10.77 7.91
C LYS A 83 3.79 -10.08 9.16
N GLN A 84 3.25 -8.90 9.44
CA GLN A 84 3.70 -8.06 10.56
C GLN A 84 2.99 -8.45 11.87
N ASN A 85 3.58 -9.37 12.64
CA ASN A 85 3.01 -9.86 13.89
C ASN A 85 3.16 -8.84 15.04
N LEU A 86 2.06 -8.62 15.75
CA LEU A 86 1.92 -7.72 16.89
C LEU A 86 1.49 -8.51 18.14
N ARG A 87 2.03 -8.12 19.29
CA ARG A 87 1.57 -8.58 20.61
C ARG A 87 1.30 -7.36 21.49
N PHE A 88 0.13 -7.32 22.11
CA PHE A 88 -0.28 -6.29 23.05
C PHE A 88 -0.41 -6.91 24.43
N ASP A 89 0.39 -6.41 25.38
CA ASP A 89 0.31 -6.81 26.78
C ASP A 89 -0.30 -5.65 27.58
N VAL A 90 -1.31 -5.93 28.39
CA VAL A 90 -1.99 -4.95 29.25
C VAL A 90 -1.55 -5.17 30.69
N TYR A 91 -1.14 -4.10 31.36
CA TYR A 91 -0.69 -4.13 32.75
C TYR A 91 -1.43 -3.10 33.61
N ASN A 92 -1.56 -3.38 34.90
CA ASN A 92 -1.98 -2.49 35.97
C ASN A 92 -0.75 -1.84 36.61
N VAL A 93 -0.59 -0.52 36.55
CA VAL A 93 0.58 0.14 37.16
C VAL A 93 0.26 0.53 38.61
N ASP A 94 0.80 -0.22 39.59
CA ASP A 94 0.64 0.17 41.00
C ASP A 94 1.42 1.47 41.29
N THR A 95 0.71 2.51 41.71
CA THR A 95 1.27 3.81 42.14
C THR A 95 2.35 3.70 43.21
N ARG A 96 2.45 2.57 43.94
CA ARG A 96 3.48 2.31 44.97
C ARG A 96 4.80 1.76 44.43
N SER A 97 4.87 1.35 43.17
CA SER A 97 6.11 0.83 42.56
C SER A 97 6.34 1.41 41.17
N SER A 98 7.53 1.98 40.94
CA SER A 98 7.90 2.58 39.65
C SER A 98 8.23 1.56 38.55
N ASN A 99 8.11 0.26 38.82
CA ASN A 99 8.46 -0.82 37.91
C ASN A 99 7.28 -1.79 37.72
N ILE A 100 6.87 -2.01 36.47
CA ILE A 100 5.84 -3.00 36.11
C ILE A 100 6.36 -4.40 36.41
N SER A 101 5.73 -5.09 37.36
CA SER A 101 5.99 -6.49 37.66
C SER A 101 5.20 -7.38 36.69
N LYS A 102 5.90 -7.98 35.72
CA LYS A 102 5.28 -8.83 34.67
C LYS A 102 4.34 -9.93 35.16
N HIS A 103 4.44 -10.35 36.42
CA HIS A 103 3.63 -11.43 37.00
C HIS A 103 2.49 -10.97 37.90
N LYS A 104 2.61 -9.82 38.58
CA LYS A 104 1.56 -9.34 39.50
C LYS A 104 0.60 -8.37 38.83
N ASP A 105 1.13 -7.61 37.89
CA ASP A 105 0.45 -6.46 37.30
C ASP A 105 -0.22 -6.81 35.97
N PHE A 106 -0.13 -8.05 35.52
CA PHE A 106 -0.61 -8.44 34.20
C PHE A 106 -2.14 -8.57 34.19
N LEU A 107 -2.79 -7.87 33.25
CA LEU A 107 -4.25 -7.87 33.06
C LEU A 107 -4.67 -8.76 31.89
N GLY A 108 -3.81 -8.91 30.88
CA GLY A 108 -4.02 -9.83 29.76
C GLY A 108 -3.17 -9.49 28.54
N GLN A 109 -3.20 -10.36 27.53
CA GLN A 109 -2.49 -10.18 26.27
C GLN A 109 -3.36 -10.51 25.06
N MET A 110 -2.99 -9.95 23.92
CA MET A 110 -3.56 -10.25 22.60
C MET A 110 -2.46 -10.35 21.54
N PHE A 111 -2.65 -11.24 20.56
CA PHE A 111 -1.78 -11.38 19.38
C PHE A 111 -2.61 -11.17 18.12
N CYS A 112 -2.10 -10.42 17.15
CA CYS A 112 -2.69 -10.28 15.83
C CYS A 112 -1.62 -9.87 14.82
N THR A 113 -1.98 -9.75 13.54
CA THR A 113 -1.14 -9.08 12.54
C THR A 113 -1.61 -7.63 12.36
N LEU A 114 -0.71 -6.75 11.89
CA LEU A 114 -1.14 -5.41 11.46
C LEU A 114 -2.15 -5.49 10.30
N GLY A 115 -1.95 -6.46 9.39
CA GLY A 115 -2.88 -6.77 8.30
C GLY A 115 -4.29 -7.11 8.78
N GLU A 116 -4.43 -7.91 9.84
CA GLU A 116 -5.73 -8.28 10.41
C GLU A 116 -6.50 -7.06 10.93
N ILE A 117 -5.80 -6.08 11.55
CA ILE A 117 -6.44 -4.84 12.03
C ILE A 117 -6.93 -4.01 10.85
N ILE A 118 -6.09 -3.84 9.82
CA ILE A 118 -6.39 -3.03 8.63
C ILE A 118 -7.53 -3.67 7.80
N GLY A 119 -7.47 -5.00 7.62
CA GLY A 119 -8.43 -5.80 6.86
C GLY A 119 -9.77 -6.03 7.56
N SER A 120 -9.85 -5.74 8.86
CA SER A 120 -11.13 -5.77 9.58
C SER A 120 -12.07 -4.66 9.10
N THR A 121 -13.38 -4.90 9.17
CA THR A 121 -14.40 -3.92 8.75
C THR A 121 -14.19 -2.56 9.41
N GLY A 122 -14.04 -1.52 8.59
CA GLY A 122 -13.78 -0.16 9.05
C GLY A 122 -12.41 0.05 9.70
N SER A 123 -11.47 -0.88 9.46
CA SER A 123 -10.14 -0.94 10.08
C SER A 123 -10.20 -0.93 11.61
N ARG A 124 -11.26 -1.56 12.17
CA ARG A 124 -11.52 -1.68 13.60
C ARG A 124 -11.53 -3.15 14.02
N LEU A 125 -10.65 -3.50 14.94
CA LEU A 125 -10.53 -4.86 15.47
C LEU A 125 -10.88 -4.87 16.97
N GLU A 126 -11.80 -5.74 17.39
CA GLU A 126 -12.09 -5.99 18.80
C GLU A 126 -11.85 -7.45 19.15
N ARG A 127 -11.12 -7.69 20.24
CA ARG A 127 -10.71 -9.02 20.69
C ARG A 127 -10.71 -9.11 22.21
N THR A 128 -11.01 -10.30 22.72
CA THR A 128 -10.93 -10.60 24.15
C THR A 128 -9.47 -10.83 24.55
N LEU A 129 -9.06 -10.21 25.66
CA LEU A 129 -7.75 -10.42 26.25
C LEU A 129 -7.64 -11.82 26.85
N SER A 130 -6.44 -12.39 26.76
CA SER A 130 -6.13 -13.74 27.23
C SER A 130 -4.88 -13.75 28.14
N GLY A 131 -4.40 -14.92 28.53
CA GLY A 131 -3.13 -15.06 29.26
C GLY A 131 -3.26 -15.28 30.76
N ILE A 132 -4.47 -15.17 31.34
CA ILE A 132 -4.73 -15.55 32.73
C ILE A 132 -5.74 -16.70 32.77
N PRO A 133 -5.33 -17.93 33.13
CA PRO A 133 -6.21 -19.09 33.15
C PRO A 133 -7.45 -18.88 34.03
N GLY A 134 -8.63 -19.18 33.47
CA GLY A 134 -9.89 -19.15 34.21
C GLY A 134 -10.46 -17.75 34.52
N LYS A 135 -9.82 -16.66 34.08
CA LYS A 135 -10.31 -15.29 34.28
C LYS A 135 -10.76 -14.65 32.96
N LYS A 136 -11.76 -13.77 33.05
CA LYS A 136 -12.14 -12.86 31.96
C LYS A 136 -11.31 -11.58 32.09
N CYS A 137 -10.42 -11.36 31.13
CA CYS A 137 -9.44 -10.26 31.17
C CYS A 137 -9.95 -8.94 30.56
N GLY A 138 -11.17 -8.93 30.02
CA GLY A 138 -11.74 -7.80 29.28
C GLY A 138 -11.46 -7.88 27.78
N ASN A 139 -11.78 -6.80 27.07
CA ASN A 139 -11.57 -6.66 25.62
C ASN A 139 -10.57 -5.55 25.34
N ILE A 140 -9.82 -5.71 24.26
CA ILE A 140 -8.99 -4.67 23.64
C ILE A 140 -9.56 -4.35 22.25
N ILE A 141 -9.60 -3.06 21.93
CA ILE A 141 -10.17 -2.50 20.72
C ILE A 141 -9.10 -1.67 20.03
N PHE A 142 -8.99 -1.86 18.73
CA PHE A 142 -8.05 -1.17 17.85
C PHE A 142 -8.80 -0.43 16.76
N THR A 143 -8.33 0.77 16.43
CA THR A 143 -8.69 1.47 15.20
C THR A 143 -7.41 1.89 14.49
N ALA A 144 -7.26 1.49 13.23
CA ALA A 144 -6.12 1.86 12.40
C ALA A 144 -6.52 2.95 11.40
N GLU A 145 -5.69 3.99 11.30
CA GLU A 145 -5.82 5.07 10.34
C GLU A 145 -4.50 5.28 9.62
N GLU A 146 -4.55 5.45 8.31
CA GLU A 146 -3.34 5.79 7.56
C GLU A 146 -2.96 7.26 7.78
N LEU A 147 -1.71 7.48 8.20
CA LEU A 147 -1.11 8.79 8.33
C LEU A 147 -0.74 9.30 6.94
N SER A 148 -1.64 10.07 6.35
CA SER A 148 -1.33 10.77 5.13
C SER A 148 -1.27 12.28 5.30
N ASN A 149 -0.12 12.84 4.92
CA ASN A 149 0.06 14.27 4.74
C ASN A 149 -0.40 14.63 3.32
N CYS A 150 -1.67 15.06 3.17
CA CYS A 150 -2.28 15.53 1.91
C CYS A 150 -2.16 14.52 0.73
N ARG A 151 -3.20 13.72 0.54
CA ARG A 151 -3.36 12.74 -0.56
C ARG A 151 -3.80 13.34 -1.88
N ASP A 152 -4.00 14.65 -1.93
CA ASP A 152 -4.59 15.24 -3.11
C ASP A 152 -3.57 15.29 -4.24
N ILE A 153 -4.02 14.90 -5.43
CA ILE A 153 -3.30 15.03 -6.68
C ILE A 153 -4.01 16.08 -7.54
N ALA A 154 -3.22 16.96 -8.16
CA ALA A 154 -3.72 17.96 -9.09
C ALA A 154 -3.46 17.48 -10.51
N THR A 155 -4.53 17.13 -11.22
CA THR A 155 -4.51 16.83 -12.65
C THR A 155 -4.79 18.11 -13.42
N MET A 156 -3.85 18.51 -14.28
CA MET A 156 -3.96 19.76 -15.04
C MET A 156 -3.53 19.61 -16.48
N GLN A 157 -4.10 20.44 -17.34
CA GLN A 157 -3.72 20.56 -18.74
C GLN A 157 -3.41 22.02 -19.04
N LEU A 158 -2.35 22.27 -19.79
CA LEU A 158 -1.95 23.61 -20.21
C LEU A 158 -1.75 23.65 -21.73
N CYS A 159 -1.91 24.85 -22.28
CA CYS A 159 -1.41 25.18 -23.60
C CYS A 159 -0.60 26.47 -23.54
N ALA A 160 0.19 26.73 -24.58
CA ALA A 160 0.80 28.03 -24.79
C ALA A 160 0.40 28.62 -26.13
N ASN A 161 0.61 29.92 -26.27
CA ASN A 161 0.28 30.68 -27.46
C ASN A 161 1.37 31.71 -27.75
N LYS A 162 1.77 31.80 -29.02
CA LYS A 162 2.76 32.73 -29.55
C LYS A 162 4.08 32.73 -28.77
N LEU A 163 4.59 31.55 -28.43
CA LEU A 163 5.92 31.42 -27.83
C LEU A 163 6.99 32.00 -28.75
N ASP A 164 8.09 32.48 -28.15
CA ASP A 164 9.26 32.90 -28.93
C ASP A 164 9.85 31.73 -29.71
N LYS A 165 10.15 31.97 -30.99
CA LYS A 165 10.96 31.09 -31.82
C LYS A 165 12.42 31.11 -31.34
N LYS A 166 13.01 29.95 -31.12
CA LYS A 166 14.40 29.78 -30.69
C LYS A 166 15.27 29.10 -31.75
N ASP A 167 14.73 28.07 -32.41
CA ASP A 167 15.39 27.40 -33.53
C ASP A 167 15.61 28.23 -34.80
N PHE A 168 16.75 27.99 -35.46
CA PHE A 168 17.08 28.57 -36.77
C PHE A 168 16.23 27.94 -37.89
N PHE A 169 16.16 26.61 -37.96
CA PHE A 169 15.46 25.83 -39.00
C PHE A 169 14.24 25.08 -38.45
N GLY A 170 13.24 25.80 -37.98
CA GLY A 170 12.02 25.22 -37.40
C GLY A 170 11.33 26.25 -36.52
N LYS A 171 10.21 25.92 -35.90
CA LYS A 171 9.74 26.60 -34.69
C LYS A 171 10.36 25.90 -33.48
N SER A 172 10.18 26.46 -32.30
CA SER A 172 10.61 25.85 -31.05
C SER A 172 9.95 24.47 -30.82
N ASP A 173 10.60 23.65 -30.00
CA ASP A 173 10.19 22.38 -29.41
C ASP A 173 9.86 22.57 -27.91
N PRO A 174 8.77 23.27 -27.55
CA PRO A 174 8.55 23.71 -26.16
C PRO A 174 8.17 22.60 -25.17
N PHE A 175 8.67 22.75 -23.93
CA PHE A 175 8.22 22.01 -22.75
C PHE A 175 8.22 22.90 -21.49
N LEU A 176 7.48 22.50 -20.46
CA LEU A 176 7.38 23.20 -19.18
C LEU A 176 8.17 22.47 -18.09
N VAL A 177 8.74 23.23 -17.16
CA VAL A 177 9.34 22.71 -15.93
C VAL A 177 8.70 23.44 -14.74
N PHE A 178 8.07 22.68 -13.86
CA PHE A 178 7.42 23.19 -12.66
C PHE A 178 8.38 23.10 -11.47
N TYR A 179 8.41 24.16 -10.68
CA TYR A 179 9.21 24.26 -9.47
C TYR A 179 8.37 24.74 -8.29
N ARG A 180 8.58 24.15 -7.11
CA ARG A 180 8.08 24.64 -5.83
C ARG A 180 9.16 25.47 -5.14
N SER A 181 8.81 26.62 -4.56
CA SER A 181 9.71 27.36 -3.68
C SER A 181 9.92 26.67 -2.32
N ASN A 182 11.16 26.67 -1.84
CA ASN A 182 11.56 26.19 -0.52
C ASN A 182 11.63 27.37 0.47
N GLU A 183 11.71 27.07 1.77
CA GLU A 183 11.76 28.09 2.83
C GLU A 183 13.03 28.93 2.79
N ASP A 184 14.12 28.37 2.27
CA ASP A 184 15.40 29.04 2.05
C ASP A 184 15.43 29.89 0.76
N GLY A 185 14.30 30.00 0.04
CA GLY A 185 14.18 30.73 -1.21
C GLY A 185 14.70 29.99 -2.44
N THR A 186 15.18 28.75 -2.29
CA THR A 186 15.56 27.90 -3.43
C THR A 186 14.33 27.26 -4.09
N PHE A 187 14.52 26.60 -5.22
CA PHE A 187 13.44 25.95 -5.98
C PHE A 187 13.73 24.47 -6.19
N THR A 188 12.70 23.64 -6.01
CA THR A 188 12.75 22.19 -6.26
C THR A 188 11.87 21.85 -7.46
N ILE A 189 12.37 21.07 -8.42
CA ILE A 189 11.56 20.59 -9.54
C ILE A 189 10.48 19.64 -9.02
N CYS A 190 9.24 19.87 -9.41
CA CYS A 190 8.12 18.97 -9.10
C CYS A 190 7.59 18.22 -10.33
N HIS A 191 7.74 18.76 -11.54
CA HIS A 191 7.28 18.10 -12.77
C HIS A 191 7.94 18.66 -14.05
N LYS A 192 7.96 17.86 -15.12
CA LYS A 192 8.32 18.27 -16.48
C LYS A 192 7.31 17.68 -17.47
N THR A 193 6.80 18.50 -18.37
CA THR A 193 5.90 18.02 -19.44
C THR A 193 6.68 17.32 -20.55
N GLU A 194 5.96 16.69 -21.47
CA GLU A 194 6.52 16.26 -22.74
C GLU A 194 6.98 17.44 -23.61
N VAL A 195 7.86 17.14 -24.56
CA VAL A 195 8.34 18.07 -25.59
C VAL A 195 7.41 18.00 -26.79
N ILE A 196 6.85 19.14 -27.20
CA ILE A 196 6.02 19.21 -28.43
C ILE A 196 6.83 19.86 -29.54
N LYS A 197 7.11 19.10 -30.59
CA LYS A 197 8.04 19.55 -31.64
C LYS A 197 7.43 20.58 -32.58
N ASN A 198 8.26 21.53 -33.01
CA ASN A 198 8.05 22.47 -34.11
C ASN A 198 6.73 23.25 -33.99
N THR A 199 6.48 23.84 -32.82
CA THR A 199 5.30 24.66 -32.55
C THR A 199 5.58 25.84 -31.63
N LEU A 200 4.86 26.95 -31.85
CA LEU A 200 4.83 28.09 -30.92
C LEU A 200 3.52 28.13 -30.12
N ASN A 201 2.62 27.16 -30.37
CA ASN A 201 1.33 27.05 -29.71
C ASN A 201 1.09 25.60 -29.23
N PRO A 202 1.96 25.08 -28.33
CA PRO A 202 1.83 23.72 -27.81
C PRO A 202 0.54 23.55 -27.00
N VAL A 203 -0.04 22.35 -27.06
CA VAL A 203 -1.06 21.86 -26.13
C VAL A 203 -0.52 20.59 -25.51
N TRP A 204 -0.09 20.66 -24.26
CA TRP A 204 0.45 19.50 -23.56
C TRP A 204 -0.66 18.53 -23.14
N GLN A 205 -0.32 17.25 -23.04
CA GLN A 205 -1.20 16.23 -22.49
C GLN A 205 -1.53 16.56 -21.03
N PRO A 206 -2.72 16.18 -20.54
CA PRO A 206 -3.02 16.25 -19.12
C PRO A 206 -1.98 15.48 -18.30
N PHE A 207 -1.50 16.07 -17.22
CA PHE A 207 -0.55 15.45 -16.31
C PHE A 207 -0.97 15.67 -14.85
N THR A 208 -0.41 14.86 -13.95
CA THR A 208 -0.75 14.86 -12.53
C THR A 208 0.47 15.19 -11.70
N ILE A 209 0.29 16.07 -10.70
CA ILE A 209 1.31 16.40 -9.69
C ILE A 209 0.69 16.26 -8.30
N PRO A 210 1.35 15.56 -7.35
CA PRO A 210 0.91 15.57 -5.95
C PRO A 210 0.84 17.00 -5.41
N VAL A 211 -0.26 17.36 -4.73
CA VAL A 211 -0.45 18.72 -4.17
C VAL A 211 0.68 19.06 -3.20
N ARG A 212 1.14 18.08 -2.42
CA ARG A 212 2.32 18.23 -1.56
C ARG A 212 3.60 18.56 -2.33
N ALA A 213 3.80 17.99 -3.51
CA ALA A 213 4.96 18.30 -4.35
C ALA A 213 4.87 19.74 -4.91
N LEU A 214 3.66 20.23 -5.19
CA LEU A 214 3.41 21.60 -5.64
C LEU A 214 3.59 22.65 -4.55
N CYS A 215 3.07 22.40 -3.34
CA CYS A 215 2.88 23.46 -2.35
C CYS A 215 3.22 23.06 -0.90
N ASN A 216 3.46 21.77 -0.64
CA ASN A 216 3.81 21.21 0.67
C ASN A 216 2.88 21.67 1.82
N GLY A 217 1.58 21.76 1.56
CA GLY A 217 0.56 22.18 2.53
C GLY A 217 0.29 23.69 2.61
N ASP A 218 1.17 24.51 2.03
CA ASP A 218 0.96 25.96 1.91
C ASP A 218 0.41 26.29 0.52
N TYR A 219 -0.91 26.47 0.41
CA TYR A 219 -1.59 26.71 -0.86
C TYR A 219 -1.25 28.04 -1.55
N ASP A 220 -0.62 28.97 -0.83
CA ASP A 220 -0.16 30.25 -1.35
C ASP A 220 1.33 30.23 -1.73
N ARG A 221 2.02 29.11 -1.48
CA ARG A 221 3.42 28.89 -1.85
C ARG A 221 3.64 29.09 -3.35
N THR A 222 4.72 29.79 -3.68
CA THR A 222 5.08 30.11 -5.06
C THR A 222 5.43 28.86 -5.85
N VAL A 223 4.72 28.67 -6.95
CA VAL A 223 5.04 27.72 -8.01
C VAL A 223 5.63 28.51 -9.17
N LYS A 224 6.88 28.24 -9.53
CA LYS A 224 7.55 28.83 -10.70
C LYS A 224 7.47 27.84 -11.85
N VAL A 225 7.14 28.34 -13.04
CA VAL A 225 7.06 27.52 -14.25
C VAL A 225 7.97 28.12 -15.31
N ASP A 226 8.96 27.34 -15.71
CA ASP A 226 9.87 27.71 -16.79
C ASP A 226 9.42 27.09 -18.10
N VAL A 227 9.51 27.85 -19.17
CA VAL A 227 9.26 27.41 -20.54
C VAL A 227 10.61 27.34 -21.26
N TYR A 228 10.93 26.15 -21.76
CA TYR A 228 12.16 25.88 -22.49
C TYR A 228 11.87 25.42 -23.91
N ASP A 229 12.83 25.66 -24.80
CA ASP A 229 12.96 25.03 -26.09
C ASP A 229 13.89 23.82 -25.97
N TRP A 230 13.45 22.66 -26.43
CA TRP A 230 14.26 21.45 -26.35
C TRP A 230 15.35 21.45 -27.44
N ASP A 231 16.56 21.05 -27.05
CA ASP A 231 17.74 21.02 -27.89
C ASP A 231 18.41 19.66 -27.77
N ARG A 232 18.85 19.10 -28.91
CA ARG A 232 19.41 17.74 -28.97
C ARG A 232 20.73 17.59 -28.20
N ASN A 233 21.46 18.69 -27.97
CA ASN A 233 22.72 18.70 -27.23
C ASN A 233 22.53 18.81 -25.70
N GLY A 234 21.28 18.91 -25.22
CA GLY A 234 20.94 19.06 -23.80
C GLY A 234 21.02 20.49 -23.26
N SER A 235 21.46 21.48 -24.05
CA SER A 235 21.54 22.88 -23.64
C SER A 235 20.25 23.63 -23.98
N HIS A 236 19.13 23.21 -23.39
CA HIS A 236 17.80 23.71 -23.70
C HIS A 236 17.68 25.24 -23.59
N ASP A 237 17.19 25.86 -24.64
CA ASP A 237 17.07 27.31 -24.75
C ASP A 237 15.91 27.88 -23.90
N PHE A 238 16.23 28.76 -22.96
CA PHE A 238 15.21 29.37 -22.09
C PHE A 238 14.32 30.35 -22.88
N ILE A 239 13.02 30.07 -22.94
CA ILE A 239 12.02 30.94 -23.56
C ILE A 239 11.61 32.03 -22.55
N GLY A 240 11.16 31.65 -21.36
CA GLY A 240 10.79 32.54 -20.27
C GLY A 240 10.16 31.80 -19.10
N GLU A 241 9.70 32.53 -18.09
CA GLU A 241 9.09 31.96 -16.88
C GLU A 241 7.86 32.76 -16.44
N PHE A 242 7.04 32.14 -15.61
CA PHE A 242 6.00 32.82 -14.83
C PHE A 242 5.89 32.18 -13.44
N THR A 243 5.24 32.89 -12.51
CA THR A 243 4.97 32.40 -11.16
C THR A 243 3.49 32.42 -10.85
N THR A 244 3.03 31.47 -10.06
CA THR A 244 1.63 31.32 -9.61
C THR A 244 1.61 30.56 -8.28
N SER A 245 0.45 30.07 -7.85
CA SER A 245 0.31 29.21 -6.66
C SER A 245 -0.76 28.13 -6.88
N TYR A 246 -0.81 27.14 -5.99
CA TYR A 246 -1.89 26.15 -6.00
C TYR A 246 -3.26 26.81 -5.86
N ARG A 247 -3.39 27.83 -5.00
CA ARG A 247 -4.64 28.59 -4.84
C ARG A 247 -5.09 29.23 -6.15
N GLU A 248 -4.18 29.83 -6.91
CA GLU A 248 -4.52 30.42 -8.21
C GLU A 248 -4.91 29.35 -9.24
N PHE A 249 -4.16 28.25 -9.33
CA PHE A 249 -4.54 27.13 -10.20
C PHE A 249 -5.92 26.55 -9.86
N SER A 250 -6.23 26.42 -8.57
CA SER A 250 -7.51 25.87 -8.08
C SER A 250 -8.74 26.69 -8.46
N ARG A 251 -8.56 27.95 -8.90
CA ARG A 251 -9.64 28.77 -9.46
C ARG A 251 -10.12 28.28 -10.83
N GLY A 252 -9.43 27.31 -11.46
CA GLY A 252 -9.88 26.64 -12.68
C GLY A 252 -9.77 27.47 -13.95
N GLN A 253 -10.47 27.09 -15.03
CA GLN A 253 -10.49 27.86 -16.28
C GLN A 253 -11.12 29.24 -16.02
N SER A 254 -10.30 30.28 -16.02
CA SER A 254 -10.76 31.67 -15.94
C SER A 254 -9.79 32.59 -16.66
N GLN A 255 -10.20 33.83 -16.91
CA GLN A 255 -9.33 34.87 -17.46
C GLN A 255 -8.09 35.13 -16.58
N PHE A 256 -8.13 34.70 -15.32
CA PHE A 256 -7.04 34.83 -14.35
C PHE A 256 -5.96 33.76 -14.48
N ASN A 257 -6.20 32.68 -15.24
CA ASN A 257 -5.23 31.59 -15.44
C ASN A 257 -4.60 31.61 -16.84
N VAL A 258 -4.36 32.82 -17.34
CA VAL A 258 -3.51 33.11 -18.50
C VAL A 258 -2.27 33.84 -17.99
N TYR A 259 -1.11 33.21 -18.12
CA TYR A 259 0.16 33.70 -17.59
C TYR A 259 1.03 34.24 -18.72
N GLU A 260 1.53 35.46 -18.56
CA GLU A 260 2.52 36.01 -19.47
C GLU A 260 3.89 35.36 -19.23
N VAL A 261 4.51 34.84 -20.28
CA VAL A 261 5.83 34.21 -20.20
C VAL A 261 6.90 35.29 -20.28
N LEU A 262 7.66 35.50 -19.20
CA LEU A 262 8.62 36.58 -19.10
C LEU A 262 10.07 36.10 -19.19
N ASN A 263 10.86 36.76 -20.04
CA ASN A 263 12.29 36.55 -20.14
C ASN A 263 13.01 37.80 -19.61
N HIS A 264 13.49 37.74 -18.37
CA HIS A 264 14.14 38.88 -17.71
C HIS A 264 15.37 39.39 -18.47
N LYS A 265 16.16 38.49 -19.09
CA LYS A 265 17.32 38.85 -19.92
C LYS A 265 16.89 39.64 -21.17
N LYS A 266 15.78 39.26 -21.80
CA LYS A 266 15.22 39.95 -22.98
C LYS A 266 14.58 41.29 -22.59
N LYS A 267 13.87 41.35 -21.45
CA LYS A 267 13.26 42.57 -20.90
C LYS A 267 14.30 43.65 -20.63
N GLY A 268 15.46 43.28 -20.07
CA GLY A 268 16.57 44.22 -19.85
C GLY A 268 17.23 44.74 -21.14
N LYS A 269 17.14 44.00 -22.24
CA LYS A 269 17.80 44.35 -23.52
C LYS A 269 16.88 45.05 -24.53
N LYS A 270 15.58 44.79 -24.52
CA LYS A 270 14.64 45.26 -25.56
C LYS A 270 13.58 46.20 -24.95
N LYS A 271 13.66 47.50 -25.28
CA LYS A 271 12.73 48.54 -24.78
C LYS A 271 11.24 48.29 -25.09
N LYS A 272 10.90 47.55 -26.15
CA LYS A 272 9.52 47.22 -26.55
C LYS A 272 9.13 45.76 -26.25
N TYR A 273 9.84 45.09 -25.34
CA TYR A 273 9.51 43.73 -24.95
C TYR A 273 8.24 43.71 -24.08
N VAL A 274 7.27 42.88 -24.47
CA VAL A 274 6.04 42.63 -23.69
C VAL A 274 6.19 41.29 -22.96
N ASN A 275 6.11 40.19 -23.71
CA ASN A 275 6.30 38.82 -23.21
C ASN A 275 6.92 37.94 -24.32
N SER A 276 7.16 36.67 -23.99
CA SER A 276 7.68 35.62 -24.89
C SER A 276 6.57 34.60 -25.19
N GLY A 277 5.32 35.06 -25.28
CA GLY A 277 4.11 34.26 -25.37
C GLY A 277 3.32 34.20 -24.07
N THR A 278 2.24 33.42 -24.08
CA THR A 278 1.38 33.19 -22.91
C THR A 278 1.15 31.71 -22.68
N VAL A 279 1.00 31.29 -21.43
CA VAL A 279 0.57 29.93 -21.04
C VAL A 279 -0.81 30.01 -20.42
N THR A 280 -1.72 29.13 -20.82
CA THR A 280 -3.10 29.07 -20.33
C THR A 280 -3.37 27.73 -19.68
N LEU A 281 -3.96 27.77 -18.48
CA LEU A 281 -4.49 26.58 -17.82
C LEU A 281 -5.80 26.18 -18.48
N LEU A 282 -5.79 25.05 -19.18
CA LEU A 282 -6.96 24.47 -19.83
C LEU A 282 -7.78 23.64 -18.86
N SER A 283 -7.20 22.97 -17.87
CA SER A 283 -8.00 22.26 -16.87
C SER A 283 -7.22 22.13 -15.58
N PHE A 284 -7.95 22.07 -14.47
CA PHE A 284 -7.40 21.79 -13.16
C PHE A 284 -8.44 21.04 -12.34
N LYS A 285 -8.13 19.80 -12.00
CA LYS A 285 -8.97 18.90 -11.24
C LYS A 285 -8.16 18.38 -10.07
N VAL A 286 -8.72 18.48 -8.87
CA VAL A 286 -8.12 17.93 -7.66
C VAL A 286 -8.91 16.70 -7.27
N GLU A 287 -8.21 15.60 -7.08
CA GLU A 287 -8.76 14.33 -6.63
C GLU A 287 -7.91 13.80 -5.50
N SER A 288 -8.52 13.16 -4.52
CA SER A 288 -7.76 12.43 -3.52
C SER A 288 -7.25 11.14 -4.16
N GLU A 289 -5.94 10.91 -4.07
CA GLU A 289 -5.32 9.65 -4.47
C GLU A 289 -5.66 8.59 -3.42
N TYR A 290 -6.42 7.58 -3.82
CA TYR A 290 -6.81 6.47 -2.95
C TYR A 290 -5.68 5.46 -2.82
N THR A 291 -5.31 5.13 -1.58
CA THR A 291 -4.27 4.14 -1.30
C THR A 291 -4.83 2.73 -1.24
N PHE A 292 -3.95 1.72 -1.23
CA PHE A 292 -4.36 0.33 -0.99
C PHE A 292 -5.22 0.19 0.29
N VAL A 293 -4.83 0.88 1.37
CA VAL A 293 -5.55 0.85 2.66
C VAL A 293 -6.95 1.46 2.52
N ASP A 294 -7.11 2.52 1.73
CA ASP A 294 -8.43 3.12 1.48
C ASP A 294 -9.39 2.12 0.81
N PHE A 295 -8.91 1.33 -0.16
CA PHE A 295 -9.73 0.29 -0.81
C PHE A 295 -10.15 -0.80 0.19
N ILE A 296 -9.22 -1.31 0.99
CA ILE A 296 -9.50 -2.33 2.01
C ILE A 296 -10.50 -1.81 3.04
N ARG A 297 -10.28 -0.59 3.58
CA ARG A 297 -11.21 0.05 4.52
C ARG A 297 -12.59 0.29 3.90
N GLY A 298 -12.64 0.59 2.59
CA GLY A 298 -13.86 0.71 1.81
C GLY A 298 -14.62 -0.60 1.60
N GLY A 299 -14.10 -1.73 2.09
CA GLY A 299 -14.71 -3.06 1.99
C GLY A 299 -14.23 -3.88 0.81
N THR A 300 -13.18 -3.44 0.10
CA THR A 300 -12.53 -4.27 -0.92
C THR A 300 -11.85 -5.45 -0.26
N GLN A 301 -12.06 -6.65 -0.81
CA GLN A 301 -11.46 -7.89 -0.34
C GLN A 301 -10.52 -8.46 -1.40
N LEU A 302 -9.51 -9.21 -0.97
CA LEU A 302 -8.59 -9.92 -1.85
C LEU A 302 -8.95 -11.41 -1.86
N ASN A 303 -9.74 -11.80 -2.85
CA ASN A 303 -10.13 -13.21 -3.01
C ASN A 303 -8.91 -14.04 -3.45
N PHE A 304 -8.55 -15.03 -2.64
CA PHE A 304 -7.42 -15.91 -2.91
C PHE A 304 -7.88 -17.24 -3.51
N THR A 305 -7.34 -17.60 -4.68
CA THR A 305 -7.58 -18.88 -5.33
C THR A 305 -6.27 -19.59 -5.62
N VAL A 306 -6.27 -20.91 -5.42
CA VAL A 306 -5.09 -21.75 -5.56
C VAL A 306 -5.27 -22.75 -6.69
N ALA A 307 -4.25 -22.92 -7.52
CA ALA A 307 -4.16 -23.94 -8.55
C ALA A 307 -2.80 -24.64 -8.47
N ILE A 308 -2.79 -25.95 -8.21
CA ILE A 308 -1.58 -26.74 -7.99
C ILE A 308 -1.37 -27.70 -9.16
N ASP A 309 -0.13 -27.77 -9.63
CA ASP A 309 0.28 -28.72 -10.65
C ASP A 309 0.41 -30.12 -10.03
N PHE A 310 -0.32 -31.10 -10.56
CA PHE A 310 -0.24 -32.52 -10.17
C PHE A 310 0.28 -33.40 -11.32
N THR A 311 1.12 -32.83 -12.20
CA THR A 311 1.72 -33.59 -13.30
C THR A 311 2.85 -34.51 -12.83
N ALA A 312 3.06 -35.60 -13.58
CA ALA A 312 4.04 -36.65 -13.31
C ALA A 312 5.49 -36.14 -13.37
N SER A 313 5.77 -35.00 -14.01
CA SER A 313 7.09 -34.35 -13.96
C SER A 313 7.53 -33.98 -12.53
N ASN A 314 6.59 -33.87 -11.58
CA ASN A 314 6.90 -33.64 -10.17
C ASN A 314 7.46 -34.88 -9.44
N GLY A 315 7.47 -36.05 -10.08
CA GLY A 315 7.91 -37.31 -9.47
C GLY A 315 6.91 -37.88 -8.45
N ASN A 316 7.13 -39.11 -8.01
CA ASN A 316 6.24 -39.81 -7.08
C ASN A 316 6.30 -39.15 -5.67
N PRO A 317 5.17 -38.71 -5.08
CA PRO A 317 5.14 -38.03 -3.77
C PRO A 317 5.72 -38.82 -2.59
N SER A 318 5.88 -40.14 -2.71
CA SER A 318 6.55 -40.98 -1.70
C SER A 318 8.08 -40.95 -1.80
N GLN A 319 8.65 -40.38 -2.86
CA GLN A 319 10.09 -40.32 -3.10
C GLN A 319 10.66 -38.99 -2.64
N PRO A 320 11.79 -38.96 -1.90
CA PRO A 320 12.43 -37.71 -1.44
C PRO A 320 12.83 -36.74 -2.56
N THR A 321 13.01 -37.24 -3.78
CA THR A 321 13.35 -36.42 -4.96
C THR A 321 12.14 -35.74 -5.60
N SER A 322 10.92 -36.03 -5.15
CA SER A 322 9.70 -35.42 -5.70
C SER A 322 9.50 -34.01 -5.18
N LEU A 323 9.03 -33.11 -6.05
CA LEU A 323 8.60 -31.77 -5.65
C LEU A 323 7.35 -31.78 -4.75
N HIS A 324 6.59 -32.88 -4.78
CA HIS A 324 5.46 -33.15 -3.87
C HIS A 324 5.81 -34.03 -2.67
N TYR A 325 7.10 -34.25 -2.38
CA TYR A 325 7.49 -35.18 -1.33
C TYR A 325 6.76 -34.89 -0.01
N MET A 326 6.07 -35.90 0.53
CA MET A 326 5.32 -35.80 1.78
C MET A 326 6.21 -36.15 2.98
N SER A 327 7.19 -35.28 3.27
CA SER A 327 8.05 -35.43 4.45
C SER A 327 7.24 -35.26 5.75
N PRO A 328 7.47 -36.10 6.77
CA PRO A 328 6.85 -35.92 8.09
C PRO A 328 7.44 -34.74 8.88
N TYR A 329 8.56 -34.16 8.43
CA TYR A 329 9.29 -33.12 9.18
C TYR A 329 9.34 -31.76 8.49
N GLN A 330 9.16 -31.70 7.16
CA GLN A 330 9.35 -30.49 6.38
C GLN A 330 8.27 -30.32 5.31
N MET A 331 7.89 -29.08 5.04
CA MET A 331 7.02 -28.75 3.92
C MET A 331 7.78 -28.86 2.60
N ASN A 332 7.11 -29.38 1.57
CA ASN A 332 7.63 -29.33 0.21
C ASN A 332 7.47 -27.93 -0.41
N ALA A 333 8.06 -27.72 -1.59
CA ALA A 333 8.10 -26.42 -2.25
C ALA A 333 6.70 -25.83 -2.47
N TYR A 334 5.72 -26.66 -2.86
CA TYR A 334 4.34 -26.23 -3.02
C TYR A 334 3.72 -25.79 -1.68
N ALA A 335 3.83 -26.63 -0.64
CA ALA A 335 3.30 -26.28 0.68
C ALA A 335 3.93 -25.01 1.27
N MET A 336 5.24 -24.80 1.06
CA MET A 336 5.92 -23.57 1.47
C MET A 336 5.39 -22.35 0.72
N ALA A 337 5.21 -22.44 -0.61
CA ALA A 337 4.68 -21.34 -1.41
C ALA A 337 3.23 -21.00 -1.04
N LEU A 338 2.38 -22.03 -0.88
CA LEU A 338 1.00 -21.87 -0.42
C LEU A 338 0.95 -21.14 0.92
N LYS A 339 1.74 -21.61 1.89
CA LYS A 339 1.80 -21.02 3.21
C LYS A 339 2.31 -19.58 3.18
N ALA A 340 3.38 -19.31 2.45
CA ALA A 340 3.97 -17.97 2.36
C ALA A 340 3.00 -16.92 1.81
N VAL A 341 2.26 -17.25 0.74
CA VAL A 341 1.28 -16.33 0.14
C VAL A 341 -0.01 -16.29 0.95
N GLY A 342 -0.55 -17.46 1.29
CA GLY A 342 -1.84 -17.57 1.97
C GLY A 342 -1.82 -17.00 3.39
N GLU A 343 -0.68 -17.04 4.09
CA GLU A 343 -0.56 -16.45 5.42
C GLU A 343 -0.74 -14.92 5.43
N ILE A 344 -0.42 -14.25 4.31
CA ILE A 344 -0.55 -12.80 4.13
C ILE A 344 -1.95 -12.47 3.61
N ILE A 345 -2.34 -13.09 2.50
CA ILE A 345 -3.58 -12.71 1.79
C ILE A 345 -4.83 -13.00 2.63
N GLN A 346 -4.83 -14.03 3.47
CA GLN A 346 -6.00 -14.41 4.27
C GLN A 346 -6.47 -13.34 5.27
N ASP A 347 -5.66 -12.33 5.58
CA ASP A 347 -6.06 -11.24 6.46
C ASP A 347 -6.90 -10.17 5.74
N TYR A 348 -6.98 -10.25 4.40
CA TYR A 348 -7.70 -9.33 3.52
C TYR A 348 -8.92 -9.97 2.84
N ASP A 349 -9.28 -11.18 3.26
CA ASP A 349 -10.47 -11.91 2.85
C ASP A 349 -11.34 -12.13 4.09
N SER A 350 -12.61 -11.71 4.03
CA SER A 350 -13.48 -11.70 5.21
C SER A 350 -14.03 -13.09 5.56
N ASP A 351 -14.28 -13.94 4.55
CA ASP A 351 -14.82 -15.28 4.76
C ASP A 351 -13.72 -16.33 4.86
N LYS A 352 -12.53 -16.02 4.33
CA LYS A 352 -11.35 -16.90 4.29
C LYS A 352 -11.69 -18.24 3.63
N MET A 353 -12.58 -18.24 2.64
CA MET A 353 -13.03 -19.41 1.90
C MET A 353 -12.32 -19.46 0.56
N PHE A 354 -11.21 -20.20 0.48
CA PHE A 354 -10.34 -20.20 -0.68
C PHE A 354 -10.67 -21.34 -1.64
N PRO A 355 -11.09 -21.06 -2.89
CA PRO A 355 -11.18 -22.09 -3.92
C PRO A 355 -9.80 -22.70 -4.15
N ALA A 356 -9.71 -24.02 -4.10
CA ALA A 356 -8.44 -24.72 -4.29
C ALA A 356 -8.59 -25.84 -5.32
N TYR A 357 -7.77 -25.76 -6.36
CA TYR A 357 -7.80 -26.66 -7.51
C TYR A 357 -6.46 -27.36 -7.74
N GLY A 358 -6.52 -28.54 -8.32
CA GLY A 358 -5.40 -29.23 -8.94
C GLY A 358 -5.59 -29.32 -10.45
N PHE A 359 -4.50 -29.56 -11.19
CA PHE A 359 -4.55 -29.85 -12.62
C PHE A 359 -3.47 -30.85 -13.05
N GLY A 360 -3.73 -31.61 -14.11
CA GLY A 360 -2.76 -32.53 -14.69
C GLY A 360 -2.69 -33.91 -14.03
N ALA A 361 -3.78 -34.35 -13.38
CA ALA A 361 -3.86 -35.64 -12.72
C ALA A 361 -4.97 -36.53 -13.30
N LYS A 362 -4.86 -37.84 -13.09
CA LYS A 362 -5.96 -38.78 -13.26
C LYS A 362 -6.72 -38.91 -11.95
N LEU A 363 -8.04 -38.73 -12.01
CA LEU A 363 -8.92 -38.76 -10.84
C LEU A 363 -9.53 -40.16 -10.65
N PRO A 364 -9.71 -40.62 -9.40
CA PRO A 364 -10.52 -41.80 -9.13
C PRO A 364 -12.02 -41.52 -9.36
N PRO A 365 -12.85 -42.56 -9.57
CA PRO A 365 -12.48 -43.98 -9.70
C PRO A 365 -12.11 -44.40 -11.13
N ASP A 366 -12.44 -43.59 -12.14
CA ASP A 366 -12.37 -43.97 -13.55
C ASP A 366 -11.02 -43.63 -14.23
N GLY A 367 -10.13 -42.95 -13.52
CA GLY A 367 -8.81 -42.57 -14.03
C GLY A 367 -8.87 -41.50 -15.12
N LYS A 368 -9.97 -40.73 -15.21
CA LYS A 368 -10.08 -39.63 -16.17
C LYS A 368 -9.06 -38.54 -15.86
N ILE A 369 -8.42 -38.06 -16.91
CA ILE A 369 -7.49 -36.94 -16.83
C ILE A 369 -8.29 -35.66 -16.58
N SER A 370 -7.93 -34.91 -15.56
CA SER A 370 -8.48 -33.59 -15.28
C SER A 370 -7.39 -32.53 -15.24
N HIS A 371 -7.69 -31.39 -15.86
CA HIS A 371 -6.87 -30.18 -15.83
C HIS A 371 -7.49 -29.06 -14.99
N ALA A 372 -8.56 -29.35 -14.25
CA ALA A 372 -9.14 -28.50 -13.22
C ALA A 372 -10.04 -29.37 -12.34
N PHE A 373 -9.61 -29.64 -11.11
CA PHE A 373 -10.41 -30.41 -10.15
C PHE A 373 -10.29 -29.84 -8.74
N PRO A 374 -11.37 -29.84 -7.94
CA PRO A 374 -11.33 -29.32 -6.58
C PRO A 374 -10.47 -30.21 -5.68
N LEU A 375 -9.56 -29.62 -4.89
CA LEU A 375 -8.68 -30.39 -4.00
C LEU A 375 -9.46 -31.05 -2.86
N ASN A 376 -10.53 -30.41 -2.39
CA ASN A 376 -11.44 -30.95 -1.36
C ASN A 376 -12.40 -32.03 -1.91
N SER A 377 -12.27 -32.43 -3.19
CA SER A 377 -13.13 -33.39 -3.88
C SER A 377 -14.61 -32.99 -4.00
N ASN A 378 -14.97 -31.75 -3.69
CA ASN A 378 -16.33 -31.23 -3.82
C ASN A 378 -16.43 -30.30 -5.04
N SER A 379 -17.10 -30.78 -6.10
CA SER A 379 -17.28 -30.03 -7.34
C SER A 379 -18.33 -28.92 -7.26
N GLU A 380 -19.24 -28.99 -6.29
CA GLU A 380 -20.24 -27.93 -6.06
C GLU A 380 -19.66 -26.79 -5.22
N ASN A 381 -18.74 -27.10 -4.30
CA ASN A 381 -18.08 -26.12 -3.45
C ASN A 381 -16.58 -26.43 -3.31
N PRO A 382 -15.70 -25.80 -4.12
CA PRO A 382 -14.26 -26.01 -4.10
C PRO A 382 -13.56 -25.27 -2.94
N ASN A 383 -14.30 -24.57 -2.09
CA ASN A 383 -13.71 -23.69 -1.08
C ASN A 383 -13.15 -24.47 0.11
N CYS A 384 -11.99 -24.04 0.58
CA CYS A 384 -11.30 -24.54 1.76
C CYS A 384 -11.25 -23.42 2.82
N VAL A 385 -11.39 -23.78 4.10
CA VAL A 385 -11.36 -22.82 5.20
C VAL A 385 -9.92 -22.42 5.52
N GLY A 386 -9.54 -21.20 5.16
CA GLY A 386 -8.21 -20.64 5.40
C GLY A 386 -7.08 -21.37 4.68
N ILE A 387 -5.85 -20.89 4.87
CA ILE A 387 -4.67 -21.50 4.23
C ILE A 387 -4.38 -22.92 4.77
N GLU A 388 -4.69 -23.16 6.04
CA GLU A 388 -4.53 -24.49 6.65
C GLU A 388 -5.49 -25.51 6.00
N GLY A 389 -6.73 -25.12 5.68
CA GLY A 389 -7.67 -25.98 4.95
C GLY A 389 -7.20 -26.28 3.53
N VAL A 390 -6.59 -25.31 2.83
CA VAL A 390 -5.98 -25.53 1.51
C VAL A 390 -4.82 -26.52 1.60
N LEU A 391 -3.94 -26.39 2.60
CA LEU A 391 -2.82 -27.30 2.82
C LEU A 391 -3.32 -28.72 3.12
N GLU A 392 -4.35 -28.86 3.95
CA GLU A 392 -4.98 -30.15 4.24
C GLU A 392 -5.55 -30.79 2.96
N ALA A 393 -6.34 -30.03 2.19
CA ALA A 393 -6.92 -30.51 0.93
C ALA A 393 -5.85 -30.91 -0.09
N TYR A 394 -4.75 -30.15 -0.19
CA TYR A 394 -3.60 -30.49 -1.03
C TYR A 394 -2.97 -31.83 -0.65
N PHE A 395 -2.65 -32.05 0.63
CA PHE A 395 -2.04 -33.30 1.08
C PHE A 395 -3.00 -34.49 0.98
N GLN A 396 -4.30 -34.28 1.19
CA GLN A 396 -5.31 -35.32 0.97
C GLN A 396 -5.41 -35.69 -0.51
N SER A 397 -5.48 -34.70 -1.40
CA SER A 397 -5.56 -34.91 -2.84
C SER A 397 -4.34 -35.65 -3.39
N LEU A 398 -3.13 -35.33 -2.91
CA LEU A 398 -1.90 -36.04 -3.30
C LEU A 398 -1.92 -37.55 -2.99
N ARG A 399 -2.73 -38.00 -2.04
CA ARG A 399 -2.86 -39.42 -1.69
C ARG A 399 -3.89 -40.16 -2.54
N THR A 400 -4.79 -39.44 -3.19
CA THR A 400 -5.95 -40.02 -3.89
C THR A 400 -5.82 -39.97 -5.40
N VAL A 401 -5.18 -38.93 -5.96
CA VAL A 401 -5.02 -38.78 -7.41
C VAL A 401 -3.75 -39.45 -7.92
N GLN A 402 -3.74 -39.80 -9.21
CA GLN A 402 -2.54 -40.27 -9.89
C GLN A 402 -1.94 -39.13 -10.72
N LEU A 403 -0.69 -38.75 -10.42
CA LEU A 403 0.01 -37.70 -11.18
C LEU A 403 0.14 -38.08 -12.66
N TYR A 404 -0.16 -37.16 -13.57
CA TYR A 404 -0.20 -37.44 -15.01
C TYR A 404 0.24 -36.23 -15.87
N GLY A 405 -0.38 -35.96 -17.01
CA GLY A 405 -0.01 -34.85 -17.88
C GLY A 405 -0.95 -34.70 -19.08
N PRO A 406 -0.70 -33.70 -19.94
CA PRO A 406 0.37 -32.71 -19.84
C PRO A 406 0.09 -31.58 -18.84
N THR A 407 1.06 -30.68 -18.64
CA THR A 407 0.85 -29.41 -17.92
C THR A 407 -0.02 -28.49 -18.78
N ASN A 408 -1.19 -28.11 -18.27
CA ASN A 408 -2.13 -27.24 -19.00
C ASN A 408 -2.88 -26.32 -18.02
N PHE A 409 -2.61 -25.01 -18.09
CA PHE A 409 -3.18 -24.01 -17.19
C PHE A 409 -4.53 -23.46 -17.67
N ALA A 410 -4.83 -23.57 -18.97
CA ALA A 410 -6.00 -22.90 -19.55
C ALA A 410 -7.33 -23.31 -18.86
N PRO A 411 -7.58 -24.59 -18.52
CA PRO A 411 -8.82 -25.00 -17.88
C PRO A 411 -9.01 -24.38 -16.49
N VAL A 412 -7.95 -24.32 -15.67
CA VAL A 412 -8.06 -23.72 -14.33
C VAL A 412 -8.18 -22.19 -14.40
N ILE A 413 -7.46 -21.53 -15.31
CA ILE A 413 -7.62 -20.07 -15.52
C ILE A 413 -9.05 -19.75 -15.95
N ASN A 414 -9.60 -20.49 -16.91
CA ASN A 414 -10.98 -20.31 -17.37
C ASN A 414 -12.02 -20.65 -16.30
N GLN A 415 -11.72 -21.57 -15.39
CA GLN A 415 -12.60 -21.90 -14.26
C GLN A 415 -12.67 -20.73 -13.25
N VAL A 416 -11.55 -20.04 -13.01
CA VAL A 416 -11.44 -18.94 -12.05
C VAL A 416 -11.90 -17.60 -12.64
N ALA A 417 -11.77 -17.42 -13.95
CA ALA A 417 -12.17 -16.18 -14.63
C ALA A 417 -13.68 -16.06 -14.90
N ARG A 418 -14.46 -17.13 -14.65
CA ARG A 418 -15.92 -17.14 -14.72
C ARG A 418 -16.51 -16.54 -13.46
#